data_AF-A0A7S0H7Z5-F1
#
_entry.id   AF-A0A7S0H7Z5-F1
#
_cell.length_a   1.000
_cell.length_b   1.000
_cell.length_c   1.000
_cell.angle_alpha   90.00
_cell.angle_beta   90.00
_cell.angle_gamma   90.00
#
_symmetry.space_group_name_H-M   'P 1'
#
loop_
_entity.id
_entity.type
_entity.pdbx_description
1 polymer ?
#
loop_
_entity_poly.entity_id
_entity_poly.type
_entity_poly.pdbx_seq_one_letter_code
_entity_poly.pdbx_strand_id
1 'polypeptide(L)'
;KGSRVVPITSGANMNFDKLRLVADRAGSGEKEEAMLASIIPEKKGEFRKFINILSKSGLKRGGSQTRSITEFKYRYNERYTSQTGNAQVFYSVDTANRKDTETLVQELNDSGLKTLDLSKNELAKEHIRFLAGGGTRATDERLFKIEFPERPGSLRGFLDVLGEDWNISLFHYRATGQLVGSVLLGVSPMGEKDVEAFKAAIAELGWACVDTSDNDACALL
;
A
#
# COMPACT_ATOMS: atom_id res chain seq x y z
N LYS A 1 38.00 17.96 16.26
CA LYS A 1 37.82 17.61 17.70
C LYS A 1 38.69 18.58 18.49
N GLY A 2 38.13 19.35 19.44
CA GLY A 2 38.87 20.42 20.15
C GLY A 2 38.70 21.84 19.60
N SER A 3 37.82 22.06 18.63
CA SER A 3 37.50 23.40 18.10
C SER A 3 36.25 23.95 18.81
N ARG A 4 36.22 25.25 19.14
CA ARG A 4 35.00 25.94 19.57
C ARG A 4 34.22 26.36 18.32
N VAL A 5 33.02 25.83 18.15
CA VAL A 5 32.16 26.10 17.01
C VAL A 5 30.87 26.72 17.52
N VAL A 6 30.39 27.78 16.86
CA VAL A 6 29.09 28.39 17.12
C VAL A 6 28.27 28.34 15.83
N PRO A 7 27.23 27.49 15.73
CA PRO A 7 26.32 27.52 14.60
C PRO A 7 25.41 28.76 14.71
N ILE A 8 25.18 29.43 13.58
CA ILE A 8 24.16 30.48 13.47
C ILE A 8 22.93 29.86 12.82
N THR A 9 21.88 29.65 13.61
CA THR A 9 20.58 29.22 13.09
C THR A 9 19.83 30.44 12.57
N SER A 10 19.99 30.74 11.29
CA SER A 10 19.29 31.82 10.59
C SER A 10 18.22 31.26 9.66
N GLY A 11 17.08 31.94 9.55
CA GLY A 11 15.98 31.56 8.64
C GLY A 11 14.98 30.58 9.26
N ALA A 12 14.03 31.11 10.04
CA ALA A 12 12.82 30.39 10.48
C ALA A 12 11.63 30.59 9.52
N ASN A 13 11.85 31.23 8.36
CA ASN A 13 10.79 31.53 7.39
C ASN A 13 10.54 30.32 6.48
N MET A 14 10.04 29.25 7.06
CA MET A 14 9.58 28.07 6.35
C MET A 14 8.06 27.99 6.47
N ASN A 15 7.38 27.84 5.33
CA ASN A 15 5.98 27.45 5.33
C ASN A 15 5.88 25.96 5.72
N PHE A 16 4.79 25.58 6.40
CA PHE A 16 4.49 24.20 6.80
C PHE A 16 4.52 23.22 5.62
N ASP A 17 4.17 23.65 4.41
CA ASP A 17 4.28 22.82 3.20
C ASP A 17 5.71 22.36 2.91
N LYS A 18 6.71 23.21 3.23
CA LYS A 18 8.14 22.90 3.04
C LYS A 18 8.69 22.00 4.14
N LEU A 19 8.04 21.92 5.30
CA LEU A 19 8.44 20.99 6.37
C LEU A 19 8.24 19.54 5.93
N ARG A 20 7.22 19.24 5.12
CA ARG A 20 7.04 17.90 4.54
C ARG A 20 8.23 17.51 3.67
N LEU A 21 8.70 18.40 2.81
CA LEU A 21 9.90 18.16 1.98
C LEU A 21 11.17 17.98 2.83
N VAL A 22 11.30 18.74 3.92
CA VAL A 22 12.42 18.57 4.85
C VAL A 22 12.32 17.24 5.58
N ALA A 23 11.15 16.84 6.06
CA ALA A 23 10.93 15.55 6.73
C ALA A 23 11.20 14.38 5.78
N ASP A 24 10.68 14.45 4.55
CA ASP A 24 10.89 13.44 3.50
C ASP A 24 12.40 13.27 3.16
N ARG A 25 13.20 14.34 3.30
CA ARG A 25 14.65 14.35 3.01
C ARG A 25 15.55 14.13 4.23
N ALA A 26 15.11 14.49 5.44
CA ALA A 26 15.88 14.43 6.67
C ALA A 26 15.85 13.06 7.35
N GLY A 27 15.05 12.11 6.83
CA GLY A 27 14.93 10.73 7.32
C GLY A 27 16.20 9.88 7.26
N SER A 28 17.40 10.45 7.09
CA SER A 28 18.67 9.72 7.04
C SER A 28 19.12 9.07 8.37
N GLY A 29 18.27 9.10 9.40
CA GLY A 29 18.48 8.40 10.68
C GLY A 29 17.23 7.72 11.27
N GLU A 30 16.07 7.80 10.61
CA GLU A 30 14.83 7.13 11.02
C GLU A 30 14.51 6.02 10.01
N LYS A 31 13.69 5.04 10.41
CA LYS A 31 13.32 3.83 9.65
C LYS A 31 13.31 4.06 8.12
N GLU A 32 14.09 3.27 7.38
CA GLU A 32 14.08 3.34 5.91
C GLU A 32 12.77 2.78 5.36
N GLU A 33 12.17 3.46 4.39
CA GLU A 33 11.00 2.94 3.67
C GLU A 33 11.47 2.17 2.44
N ALA A 34 11.16 0.87 2.39
CA ALA A 34 11.42 0.05 1.23
C ALA A 34 10.26 0.16 0.24
N MET A 35 10.53 0.66 -0.96
CA MET A 35 9.55 0.72 -2.05
C MET A 35 9.71 -0.52 -2.93
N LEU A 36 8.67 -1.35 -3.01
CA LEU A 36 8.70 -2.66 -3.64
C LEU A 36 7.61 -2.78 -4.72
N ALA A 37 7.88 -3.62 -5.71
CA ALA A 37 6.90 -4.02 -6.72
C ALA A 37 6.93 -5.54 -6.90
N SER A 38 5.78 -6.19 -6.76
CA SER A 38 5.65 -7.63 -6.99
C SER A 38 4.79 -7.92 -8.21
N ILE A 39 5.19 -8.95 -8.96
CA ILE A 39 4.39 -9.48 -10.07
C ILE A 39 3.70 -10.75 -9.59
N ILE A 40 2.38 -10.78 -9.69
CA ILE A 40 1.54 -11.92 -9.28
C ILE A 40 0.69 -12.38 -10.46
N PRO A 41 0.30 -13.66 -10.57
CA PRO A 41 -0.66 -14.07 -11.59
C PRO A 41 -2.02 -13.40 -11.34
N GLU A 42 -2.69 -12.94 -12.39
CA GLU A 42 -3.98 -12.25 -12.27
C GLU A 42 -5.13 -13.26 -12.31
N LYS A 43 -5.32 -13.96 -11.19
CA LYS A 43 -6.33 -15.02 -11.03
C LYS A 43 -6.98 -14.94 -9.65
N LYS A 44 -8.22 -15.42 -9.55
CA LYS A 44 -8.95 -15.51 -8.28
C LYS A 44 -8.10 -16.19 -7.20
N GLY A 45 -7.91 -15.50 -6.08
CA GLY A 45 -7.14 -15.99 -4.92
C GLY A 45 -5.63 -15.74 -4.98
N GLU A 46 -5.05 -15.30 -6.09
CA GLU A 46 -3.61 -14.98 -6.15
C GLU A 46 -3.27 -13.73 -5.34
N PHE A 47 -4.12 -12.71 -5.38
CA PHE A 47 -3.99 -11.55 -4.52
C PHE A 47 -4.01 -11.95 -3.03
N ARG A 48 -4.90 -12.87 -2.65
CA ARG A 48 -4.93 -13.44 -1.28
C ARG A 48 -3.64 -14.17 -0.94
N LYS A 49 -3.12 -15.01 -1.84
CA LYS A 49 -1.83 -15.69 -1.64
C LYS A 49 -0.70 -14.69 -1.44
N PHE A 50 -0.67 -13.63 -2.24
CA PHE A 50 0.28 -12.54 -2.11
C PHE A 50 0.21 -11.89 -0.71
N ILE A 51 -0.98 -11.52 -0.26
CA ILE A 51 -1.19 -10.97 1.10
C ILE A 51 -0.74 -11.94 2.19
N ASN A 52 -1.05 -13.23 2.04
CA ASN A 52 -0.68 -14.24 3.01
C ASN A 52 0.85 -14.41 3.11
N ILE A 53 1.54 -14.42 1.97
CA ILE A 53 3.00 -14.49 1.93
C ILE A 53 3.58 -13.21 2.54
N LEU A 54 3.13 -12.04 2.09
CA LEU A 54 3.55 -10.75 2.63
C LEU A 54 3.36 -10.72 4.16
N SER A 55 2.24 -11.18 4.68
CA SER A 55 1.95 -11.20 6.11
C SER A 55 2.74 -12.22 6.93
N LYS A 56 3.09 -13.37 6.34
CA LYS A 56 3.77 -14.47 7.04
C LYS A 56 5.29 -14.37 6.99
N SER A 57 5.85 -14.05 5.83
CA SER A 57 7.30 -13.90 5.63
C SER A 57 7.69 -12.42 5.58
N GLY A 58 7.03 -11.62 4.74
CA GLY A 58 7.49 -10.26 4.48
C GLY A 58 7.33 -9.25 5.63
N LEU A 59 6.29 -9.38 6.46
CA LEU A 59 6.04 -8.44 7.56
C LEU A 59 6.63 -8.91 8.89
N LYS A 60 7.16 -10.13 8.99
CA LYS A 60 7.83 -10.59 10.21
C LYS A 60 9.28 -10.17 10.19
N ARG A 61 9.72 -9.49 11.24
CA ARG A 61 11.14 -9.26 11.53
C ARG A 61 11.55 -10.27 12.61
N GLY A 62 12.81 -10.72 12.60
CA GLY A 62 13.30 -11.65 13.63
C GLY A 62 12.96 -11.15 15.05
N GLY A 63 12.39 -12.05 15.87
CA GLY A 63 11.88 -11.72 17.21
C GLY A 63 10.40 -11.28 17.22
N SER A 64 10.05 -10.32 18.07
CA SER A 64 8.65 -9.81 18.25
C SER A 64 8.32 -8.58 17.39
N GLN A 65 9.22 -8.16 16.49
CA GLN A 65 9.02 -6.95 15.69
C GLN A 65 8.39 -7.26 14.34
N THR A 66 7.51 -6.38 13.86
CA THR A 66 6.85 -6.52 12.56
C THR A 66 7.09 -5.28 11.72
N ARG A 67 7.26 -5.49 10.41
CA ARG A 67 7.23 -4.42 9.41
C ARG A 67 5.77 -4.02 9.18
N SER A 68 5.55 -2.75 8.97
CA SER A 68 4.28 -2.12 8.71
C SER A 68 4.25 -1.67 7.26
N ILE A 69 3.13 -1.93 6.59
CA ILE A 69 2.89 -1.42 5.24
C ILE A 69 2.60 0.07 5.37
N THR A 70 3.37 0.91 4.67
CA THR A 70 3.20 2.36 4.63
C THR A 70 2.45 2.81 3.39
N GLU A 71 2.47 2.01 2.33
CA GLU A 71 1.71 2.26 1.10
C GLU A 71 1.36 0.93 0.42
N PHE A 72 0.19 0.85 -0.18
CA PHE A 72 -0.23 -0.31 -0.96
C PHE A 72 -1.09 0.14 -2.12
N LYS A 73 -0.70 -0.25 -3.34
CA LYS A 73 -1.29 0.17 -4.60
C LYS A 73 -1.43 -1.02 -5.53
N TYR A 74 -2.66 -1.27 -5.95
CA TYR A 74 -3.01 -2.27 -6.94
C TYR A 74 -4.21 -1.76 -7.75
N ARG A 75 -4.16 -1.99 -9.06
CA ARG A 75 -5.26 -1.70 -9.97
C ARG A 75 -5.25 -2.77 -11.05
N TYR A 76 -6.43 -3.34 -11.29
CA TYR A 76 -6.66 -4.22 -12.42
C TYR A 76 -6.33 -3.47 -13.72
N ASN A 77 -5.50 -4.09 -14.56
CA ASN A 77 -5.09 -3.50 -15.82
C ASN A 77 -5.34 -4.51 -16.94
N GLU A 78 -6.49 -4.40 -17.60
CA GLU A 78 -6.93 -5.34 -18.63
C GLU A 78 -5.87 -5.56 -19.71
N ARG A 79 -5.22 -4.48 -20.17
CA ARG A 79 -4.20 -4.56 -21.23
C ARG A 79 -2.97 -5.35 -20.77
N TYR A 80 -2.45 -5.05 -19.60
CA TYR A 80 -1.28 -5.74 -19.05
C TYR A 80 -1.60 -7.20 -18.72
N THR A 81 -2.76 -7.44 -18.12
CA THR A 81 -3.27 -8.77 -17.80
C THR A 81 -3.47 -9.61 -19.05
N SER A 82 -4.07 -9.07 -20.11
CA SER A 82 -4.30 -9.80 -21.36
C SER A 82 -3.01 -10.18 -22.08
N GLN A 83 -1.94 -9.38 -21.92
CA GLN A 83 -0.64 -9.65 -22.54
C GLN A 83 0.23 -10.63 -21.73
N THR A 84 0.15 -10.58 -20.40
CA THR A 84 1.11 -11.27 -19.52
C THR A 84 0.49 -12.35 -18.64
N GLY A 85 -0.83 -12.30 -18.43
CA GLY A 85 -1.54 -13.11 -17.44
C GLY A 85 -1.26 -12.71 -15.98
N ASN A 86 -0.63 -11.55 -15.76
CA ASN A 86 -0.16 -11.12 -14.45
C ASN A 86 -0.71 -9.74 -14.06
N ALA A 87 -0.58 -9.42 -12.78
CA ALA A 87 -0.77 -8.10 -12.19
C ALA A 87 0.50 -7.58 -11.53
N GLN A 88 0.52 -6.26 -11.35
CA GLN A 88 1.59 -5.54 -10.68
C GLN A 88 1.04 -4.95 -9.38
N VAL A 89 1.67 -5.29 -8.27
CA VAL A 89 1.35 -4.76 -6.95
C VAL A 89 2.51 -3.91 -6.48
N PHE A 90 2.23 -2.63 -6.22
CA PHE A 90 3.21 -1.68 -5.67
C PHE A 90 2.93 -1.46 -4.20
N TYR A 91 3.94 -1.55 -3.36
CA TYR A 91 3.75 -1.39 -1.92
C TYR A 91 5.04 -0.89 -1.29
N SER A 92 4.89 -0.28 -0.13
CA SER A 92 6.00 0.20 0.66
C SER A 92 5.88 -0.28 2.09
N VAL A 93 7.02 -0.57 2.70
CA VAL A 93 7.10 -1.11 4.06
C VAL A 93 8.19 -0.41 4.84
N ASP A 94 7.96 -0.21 6.13
CA ASP A 94 9.03 0.27 7.00
C ASP A 94 10.07 -0.84 7.21
N THR A 95 11.33 -0.46 7.15
CA THR A 95 12.48 -1.34 7.37
C THR A 95 13.44 -0.67 8.32
N ALA A 96 14.20 -1.47 9.07
CA ALA A 96 15.17 -0.93 10.01
C ALA A 96 16.35 -0.25 9.29
N ASN A 97 16.75 -0.80 8.15
CA ASN A 97 17.87 -0.37 7.32
C ASN A 97 17.89 -1.16 6.00
N ARG A 98 18.87 -0.84 5.16
CA ARG A 98 19.07 -1.47 3.86
C ARG A 98 19.18 -3.00 3.90
N LYS A 99 19.88 -3.54 4.90
CA LYS A 99 20.06 -5.00 5.04
C LYS A 99 18.73 -5.70 5.36
N ASP A 100 17.88 -5.03 6.13
CA ASP A 100 16.51 -5.48 6.42
C ASP A 100 15.65 -5.52 5.14
N THR A 101 15.78 -4.51 4.27
CA THR A 101 15.14 -4.50 2.95
C THR A 101 15.61 -5.65 2.06
N GLU A 102 16.92 -5.89 1.99
CA GLU A 102 17.49 -6.96 1.17
C GLU A 102 17.03 -8.35 1.65
N THR A 103 16.99 -8.54 2.97
CA THR A 103 16.48 -9.77 3.60
C THR A 103 15.02 -9.98 3.26
N LEU A 104 14.19 -8.94 3.38
CA LEU A 104 12.78 -8.97 3.02
C LEU A 104 12.57 -9.38 1.55
N VAL A 105 13.29 -8.74 0.63
CA VAL A 105 13.16 -9.03 -0.81
C VAL A 105 13.55 -10.47 -1.09
N GLN A 106 14.60 -10.98 -0.44
CA GLN A 106 14.99 -12.38 -0.56
C GLN A 106 13.91 -13.32 -0.02
N GLU A 107 13.37 -13.08 1.18
CA GLU A 107 12.30 -13.88 1.78
C GLU A 107 11.04 -13.95 0.90
N LEU A 108 10.68 -12.84 0.24
CA LEU A 108 9.56 -12.78 -0.69
C LEU A 108 9.83 -13.61 -1.96
N ASN A 109 11.03 -13.47 -2.54
CA ASN A 109 11.44 -14.25 -3.72
C ASN A 109 11.52 -15.75 -3.42
N ASP A 110 12.08 -16.14 -2.26
CA ASP A 110 12.15 -17.53 -1.80
C ASP A 110 10.75 -18.12 -1.55
N SER A 111 9.78 -17.27 -1.20
CA SER A 111 8.37 -17.64 -1.07
C SER A 111 7.62 -17.71 -2.42
N GLY A 112 8.31 -17.47 -3.54
CA GLY A 112 7.76 -17.50 -4.90
C GLY A 112 7.13 -16.20 -5.38
N LEU A 113 7.25 -15.10 -4.62
CA LEU A 113 6.82 -13.77 -5.07
C LEU A 113 7.98 -13.07 -5.77
N LYS A 114 7.84 -12.86 -7.08
CA LYS A 114 8.83 -12.10 -7.85
C LYS A 114 8.76 -10.62 -7.46
N THR A 115 9.63 -10.20 -6.56
CA THR A 115 9.66 -8.86 -5.98
C THR A 115 10.89 -8.08 -6.44
N LEU A 116 10.65 -6.87 -6.95
CA LEU A 116 11.66 -5.88 -7.30
C LEU A 116 11.75 -4.81 -6.21
N ASP A 117 12.98 -4.45 -5.86
CA ASP A 117 13.30 -3.36 -4.96
C ASP A 117 13.55 -2.06 -5.73
N LEU A 118 12.69 -1.07 -5.49
CA LEU A 118 12.70 0.25 -6.10
C LEU A 118 13.21 1.33 -5.14
N SER A 119 13.69 0.96 -3.95
CA SER A 119 14.05 1.91 -2.87
C SER A 119 15.21 2.85 -3.22
N LYS A 120 16.02 2.53 -4.24
CA LYS A 120 17.09 3.39 -4.78
C LYS A 120 16.77 3.98 -6.15
N ASN A 121 15.56 3.79 -6.65
CA ASN A 121 15.13 4.31 -7.94
C ASN A 121 14.43 5.66 -7.73
N GLU A 122 15.14 6.74 -8.05
CA GLU A 122 14.61 8.10 -7.88
C GLU A 122 13.37 8.36 -8.75
N LEU A 123 13.33 7.85 -9.99
CA LEU A 123 12.12 7.92 -10.82
C LEU A 123 10.93 7.21 -10.16
N ALA A 124 11.19 6.10 -9.45
CA ALA A 124 10.14 5.40 -8.75
C ALA A 124 9.56 6.23 -7.59
N LYS A 125 10.44 6.85 -6.78
CA LYS A 125 10.04 7.70 -5.65
C LYS A 125 9.33 8.97 -6.10
N GLU A 126 9.87 9.64 -7.12
CA GLU A 126 9.38 10.95 -7.58
C GLU A 126 8.13 10.84 -8.46
N HIS A 127 8.02 9.78 -9.26
CA HIS A 127 6.97 9.68 -10.28
C HIS A 127 6.16 8.39 -10.21
N ILE A 128 6.80 7.21 -10.33
CA ILE A 128 6.06 5.96 -10.51
C ILE A 128 5.15 5.68 -9.31
N ARG A 129 5.57 6.02 -8.10
CA ARG A 129 4.75 5.93 -6.89
C ARG A 129 3.38 6.59 -7.06
N PHE A 130 3.31 7.75 -7.73
CA PHE A 130 2.06 8.50 -7.92
C PHE A 130 1.25 8.03 -9.14
N LEU A 131 1.90 7.36 -10.09
CA LEU A 131 1.26 6.79 -11.28
C LEU A 131 0.82 5.33 -11.09
N ALA A 132 1.41 4.64 -10.12
CA ALA A 132 1.09 3.27 -9.77
C ALA A 132 -0.38 3.19 -9.31
N GLY A 133 -1.16 2.39 -10.01
CA GLY A 133 -2.62 2.32 -9.83
C GLY A 133 -3.44 2.85 -11.01
N GLY A 134 -2.81 3.35 -12.08
CA GLY A 134 -3.51 3.61 -13.35
C GLY A 134 -4.00 2.32 -14.02
N GLY A 135 -5.22 2.33 -14.55
CA GLY A 135 -5.85 1.18 -15.21
C GLY A 135 -7.35 1.37 -15.36
N THR A 136 -7.98 0.68 -16.31
CA THR A 136 -9.41 0.83 -16.60
C THR A 136 -10.29 0.27 -15.49
N ARG A 137 -11.48 0.87 -15.35
CA ARG A 137 -12.54 0.34 -14.49
C ARG A 137 -12.88 -1.09 -14.90
N ALA A 138 -12.86 -2.01 -13.93
CA ALA A 138 -13.27 -3.39 -14.18
C ALA A 138 -14.79 -3.46 -14.43
N THR A 139 -15.25 -4.50 -15.13
CA THR A 139 -16.68 -4.69 -15.42
C THR A 139 -17.47 -4.84 -14.12
N ASP A 140 -18.60 -4.13 -14.01
CA ASP A 140 -19.46 -4.13 -12.81
C ASP A 140 -18.68 -3.84 -11.51
N GLU A 141 -17.68 -2.96 -11.57
CA GLU A 141 -16.89 -2.54 -10.42
C GLU A 141 -17.62 -1.51 -9.55
N ARG A 142 -17.68 -1.81 -8.25
CA ARG A 142 -18.09 -0.88 -7.20
C ARG A 142 -16.86 -0.41 -6.42
N LEU A 143 -16.86 0.89 -6.09
CA LEU A 143 -15.75 1.57 -5.41
C LEU A 143 -16.20 1.98 -4.01
N PHE A 144 -15.38 1.66 -3.01
CA PHE A 144 -15.65 1.93 -1.62
C PHE A 144 -14.50 2.70 -0.98
N LYS A 145 -14.84 3.73 -0.21
CA LYS A 145 -13.94 4.33 0.75
C LYS A 145 -14.17 3.67 2.11
N ILE A 146 -13.11 3.09 2.65
CA ILE A 146 -13.14 2.40 3.94
C ILE A 146 -12.21 3.13 4.90
N GLU A 147 -12.71 3.41 6.11
CA GLU A 147 -11.96 4.06 7.17
C GLU A 147 -11.89 3.14 8.40
N PHE A 148 -10.69 2.98 8.95
CA PHE A 148 -10.43 2.12 10.09
C PHE A 148 -9.45 2.77 11.07
N PRO A 149 -9.46 2.37 12.35
CA PRO A 149 -8.44 2.80 13.30
C PRO A 149 -7.06 2.30 12.86
N GLU A 150 -6.14 3.23 12.61
CA GLU A 150 -4.78 2.91 12.19
C GLU A 150 -4.02 2.33 13.39
N ARG A 151 -3.68 1.04 13.33
CA ARG A 151 -2.85 0.33 14.31
C ARG A 151 -1.86 -0.56 13.57
N PRO A 152 -0.70 -0.88 14.16
CA PRO A 152 0.22 -1.84 13.57
C PRO A 152 -0.50 -3.16 13.26
N GLY A 153 -0.55 -3.53 11.97
CA GLY A 153 -1.24 -4.73 11.50
C GLY A 153 -2.73 -4.58 11.17
N SER A 154 -3.37 -3.41 11.33
CA SER A 154 -4.78 -3.20 10.96
C SER A 154 -5.05 -3.53 9.48
N LEU A 155 -4.14 -3.12 8.58
CA LEU A 155 -4.26 -3.42 7.16
C LEU A 155 -4.25 -4.93 6.88
N ARG A 156 -3.49 -5.71 7.65
CA ARG A 156 -3.47 -7.17 7.51
C ARG A 156 -4.84 -7.76 7.85
N GLY A 157 -5.44 -7.33 8.96
CA GLY A 157 -6.79 -7.77 9.34
C GLY A 157 -7.82 -7.42 8.25
N PHE A 158 -7.67 -6.26 7.61
CA PHE A 158 -8.51 -5.86 6.48
C PHE A 158 -8.36 -6.80 5.28
N LEU A 159 -7.12 -7.13 4.93
CA LEU A 159 -6.82 -8.01 3.80
C LEU A 159 -7.23 -9.46 4.05
N ASP A 160 -7.21 -9.93 5.30
CA ASP A 160 -7.67 -11.27 5.68
C ASP A 160 -9.19 -11.42 5.45
N VAL A 161 -9.99 -10.37 5.68
CA VAL A 161 -11.45 -10.39 5.43
C VAL A 161 -11.79 -10.27 3.94
N LEU A 162 -11.06 -9.44 3.20
CA LEU A 162 -11.33 -9.25 1.77
C LEU A 162 -11.02 -10.49 0.92
N GLY A 163 -10.06 -11.32 1.35
CA GLY A 163 -9.50 -12.38 0.50
C GLY A 163 -10.37 -13.62 0.27
N GLU A 164 -11.48 -13.81 1.00
CA GLU A 164 -12.27 -15.04 0.90
C GLU A 164 -13.35 -14.97 -0.19
N ASP A 165 -14.16 -13.91 -0.19
CA ASP A 165 -15.37 -13.84 -1.02
C ASP A 165 -15.31 -12.76 -2.11
N TRP A 166 -14.38 -11.79 -2.00
CA TRP A 166 -14.40 -10.59 -2.81
C TRP A 166 -13.20 -10.51 -3.75
N ASN A 167 -13.47 -10.27 -5.04
CA ASN A 167 -12.43 -10.11 -6.04
C ASN A 167 -12.05 -8.63 -6.16
N ILE A 168 -10.84 -8.30 -5.70
CA ILE A 168 -10.35 -6.93 -5.65
C ILE A 168 -9.87 -6.51 -7.04
N SER A 169 -10.35 -5.37 -7.53
CA SER A 169 -9.95 -4.73 -8.79
C SER A 169 -9.21 -3.41 -8.58
N LEU A 170 -9.32 -2.80 -7.38
CA LEU A 170 -8.52 -1.65 -6.99
C LEU A 170 -8.21 -1.72 -5.50
N PHE A 171 -6.99 -1.38 -5.11
CA PHE A 171 -6.59 -1.21 -3.73
C PHE A 171 -5.63 -0.04 -3.63
N HIS A 172 -6.01 1.01 -2.94
CA HIS A 172 -5.17 2.17 -2.73
C HIS A 172 -5.18 2.57 -1.25
N TYR A 173 -4.02 2.40 -0.61
CA TYR A 173 -3.77 2.72 0.79
C TYR A 173 -2.46 3.48 0.92
N ARG A 174 -2.45 4.48 1.81
CA ARG A 174 -1.24 5.14 2.25
C ARG A 174 -1.38 5.52 3.71
N ALA A 175 -0.43 5.10 4.54
CA ALA A 175 -0.34 5.52 5.92
C ALA A 175 -0.08 7.03 5.96
N THR A 176 -0.94 7.76 6.65
CA THR A 176 -0.85 9.23 6.81
C THR A 176 -0.25 9.63 8.15
N GLY A 177 0.05 8.66 9.03
CA GLY A 177 0.44 8.91 10.42
C GLY A 177 -0.71 9.43 11.29
N GLN A 178 -1.94 9.47 10.76
CA GLN A 178 -3.14 9.81 11.50
C GLN A 178 -3.67 8.60 12.28
N LEU A 179 -4.56 8.85 13.24
CA LEU A 179 -5.24 7.80 14.02
C LEU A 179 -6.25 7.00 13.19
N VAL A 180 -6.64 7.53 12.01
CA VAL A 180 -7.60 6.91 11.10
C VAL A 180 -6.89 6.67 9.76
N GLY A 181 -6.85 5.41 9.37
CA GLY A 181 -6.41 4.97 8.05
C GLY A 181 -7.58 5.03 7.06
N SER A 182 -7.26 5.24 5.78
CA SER A 182 -8.26 5.18 4.71
C SER A 182 -7.75 4.35 3.54
N VAL A 183 -8.61 3.47 3.03
CA VAL A 183 -8.41 2.69 1.82
C VAL A 183 -9.48 3.08 0.81
N LEU A 184 -9.08 3.31 -0.44
CA LEU A 184 -9.99 3.23 -1.58
C LEU A 184 -9.89 1.80 -2.13
N LEU A 185 -11.02 1.11 -2.22
CA LEU A 185 -11.12 -0.28 -2.65
C LEU A 185 -12.07 -0.37 -3.84
N GLY A 186 -11.69 -1.13 -4.86
CA GLY A 186 -12.58 -1.57 -5.93
C GLY A 186 -12.80 -3.07 -5.86
N VAL A 187 -14.05 -3.48 -6.01
CA VAL A 187 -14.45 -4.89 -6.02
C VAL A 187 -15.29 -5.15 -7.27
N SER A 188 -14.97 -6.23 -7.98
CA SER A 188 -15.61 -6.57 -9.25
C SER A 188 -15.65 -8.08 -9.48
N PRO A 189 -16.77 -8.62 -10.02
CA PRO A 189 -18.04 -7.92 -10.26
C PRO A 189 -18.86 -7.77 -8.97
N MET A 190 -19.73 -6.76 -8.90
CA MET A 190 -20.68 -6.58 -7.80
C MET A 190 -22.08 -6.20 -8.28
N GLY A 191 -23.07 -7.02 -7.91
CA GLY A 191 -24.48 -6.64 -7.98
C GLY A 191 -24.97 -5.94 -6.70
N GLU A 192 -26.21 -5.44 -6.71
CA GLU A 192 -26.81 -4.73 -5.56
C GLU A 192 -26.78 -5.55 -4.25
N LYS A 193 -27.09 -6.85 -4.33
CA LYS A 193 -27.05 -7.74 -3.15
C LYS A 193 -25.63 -7.94 -2.60
N ASP A 194 -24.64 -7.96 -3.49
CA ASP A 194 -23.23 -8.11 -3.12
C ASP A 194 -22.74 -6.87 -2.39
N VAL A 195 -23.18 -5.68 -2.82
CA VAL A 195 -22.86 -4.40 -2.16
C VAL A 195 -23.40 -4.38 -0.72
N GLU A 196 -24.65 -4.81 -0.51
CA GLU A 196 -25.23 -4.88 0.84
C GLU A 196 -24.47 -5.86 1.75
N ALA A 197 -24.17 -7.07 1.24
CA ALA A 197 -23.41 -8.08 1.97
C ALA A 197 -21.99 -7.58 2.31
N PHE A 198 -21.33 -6.90 1.37
CA PHE A 198 -20.01 -6.33 1.59
C PHE A 198 -20.02 -5.23 2.66
N LYS A 199 -20.98 -4.30 2.60
CA LYS A 199 -21.12 -3.25 3.62
C LYS A 199 -21.39 -3.84 5.00
N ALA A 200 -22.20 -4.89 5.09
CA ALA A 200 -22.46 -5.58 6.35
C ALA A 200 -21.18 -6.23 6.91
N ALA A 201 -20.41 -6.95 6.08
CA ALA A 201 -19.15 -7.57 6.50
C ALA A 201 -18.12 -6.55 7.01
N ILE A 202 -18.00 -5.38 6.36
CA ILE A 202 -17.12 -4.32 6.84
C ILE A 202 -17.63 -3.68 8.14
N ALA A 203 -18.95 -3.54 8.30
CA ALA A 203 -19.55 -3.01 9.52
C ALA A 203 -19.35 -3.94 10.73
N GLU A 204 -19.32 -5.27 10.54
CA GLU A 204 -19.01 -6.25 11.59
C GLU A 204 -17.59 -6.07 12.17
N LEU A 205 -16.66 -5.53 11.38
CA LEU A 205 -15.31 -5.19 11.82
C LEU A 205 -15.23 -3.85 12.55
N GLY A 206 -16.35 -3.13 12.64
CA GLY A 206 -16.43 -1.80 13.24
C GLY A 206 -15.81 -0.70 12.37
N TRP A 207 -15.73 -0.90 11.05
CA TRP A 207 -15.15 0.06 10.12
C TRP A 207 -16.22 0.80 9.35
N ALA A 208 -15.93 2.06 9.02
CA ALA A 208 -16.83 2.86 8.20
C ALA A 208 -16.61 2.51 6.73
N CYS A 209 -17.69 2.23 6.01
CA CYS A 209 -17.67 1.92 4.58
C CYS A 209 -18.65 2.84 3.86
N VAL A 210 -18.15 3.59 2.89
CA VAL A 210 -18.94 4.48 2.04
C VAL A 210 -18.79 4.02 0.60
N ASP A 211 -19.92 3.79 -0.08
CA ASP A 211 -19.92 3.58 -1.51
C ASP A 211 -19.66 4.92 -2.21
N THR A 212 -18.55 4.98 -2.95
CA THR A 212 -18.10 6.16 -3.67
C THR A 212 -18.15 5.95 -5.18
N SER A 213 -18.89 4.93 -5.64
CA SER A 213 -18.99 4.57 -7.06
C SER A 213 -19.51 5.70 -7.95
N ASP A 214 -20.37 6.56 -7.40
CA ASP A 214 -21.01 7.70 -8.08
C ASP A 214 -20.26 9.03 -7.86
N ASN A 215 -19.08 9.00 -7.22
CA ASN A 215 -18.28 10.19 -7.05
C ASN A 215 -17.61 10.57 -8.38
N ASP A 216 -17.74 11.84 -8.80
CA ASP A 216 -17.17 12.35 -10.05
C ASP A 216 -15.66 12.09 -10.17
N ALA A 217 -14.90 12.16 -9.07
CA ALA A 217 -13.48 11.88 -9.08
C ALA A 217 -13.18 10.40 -9.35
N CYS A 218 -14.05 9.49 -8.89
CA CYS A 218 -13.95 8.06 -9.16
C CYS A 218 -14.31 7.71 -10.60
N ALA A 219 -15.12 8.54 -11.28
CA ALA A 219 -15.42 8.37 -12.70
C ALA A 219 -14.23 8.64 -13.62
N LEU A 220 -13.15 9.26 -13.11
CA LEU A 220 -11.91 9.53 -13.84
C LEU A 220 -10.88 8.40 -13.78
N LEU A 221 -11.15 7.33 -13.02
CA LEU A 221 -10.29 6.15 -12.85
C LEU A 221 -10.52 5.11 -13.96
#